data_AF-A0AAE7CD62-F1
#
_entry.id   AF-A0AAE7CD62-F1
#
_cell.length_a   1.000
_cell.length_b   1.000
_cell.length_c   1.000
_cell.angle_alpha   90.00
_cell.angle_beta   90.00
_cell.angle_gamma   90.00
#
_symmetry.space_group_name_H-M   'P 1'
#
loop_
_entity.id
_entity.type
_entity.pdbx_description
1 polymer ?
#
loop_
_entity_poly.entity_id
_entity_poly.type
_entity_poly.pdbx_seq_one_letter_code
_entity_poly.pdbx_strand_id
1 'polypeptide(L)'
;MTFRYAPEPEPTAPRERRTVNGVGLAALVVGVLSLIGSVIPLLNYVSGFLAVVGIVLGIIGLILRDRPRGMALGGLVLGVVALILSIVLAIVYTVGIATVIGDAVEDARSSTSPVPLPEPQGTGPQDGPTTAGDVAVAYELSGTVATVSAAWTSLVGEVLGTEEAEAQPLPFTREVVLPGGGSDDERLILVGTGGPEAGDVTCRILVGGVVLTEQTASGPAARAACVVTADEVRAAAGE
;
A
#
# COMPACT_ATOMS: atom_id res chain seq x y z
N MET A 1 46.33 78.14 29.55
CA MET A 1 46.28 76.74 29.07
C MET A 1 44.90 76.20 29.36
N THR A 2 44.00 76.25 28.39
CA THR A 2 42.63 75.72 28.52
C THR A 2 42.64 74.25 28.11
N PHE A 3 42.54 73.36 29.09
CA PHE A 3 42.37 71.92 28.84
C PHE A 3 40.99 71.70 28.20
N ARG A 4 40.95 71.20 26.97
CA ARG A 4 39.73 70.70 26.34
C ARG A 4 39.39 69.34 26.94
N TYR A 5 38.20 69.21 27.50
CA TYR A 5 37.63 67.92 27.90
C TYR A 5 37.38 67.08 26.64
N ALA A 6 37.94 65.88 26.57
CA ALA A 6 37.59 64.90 25.55
C ALA A 6 36.24 64.25 25.95
N PRO A 7 35.30 64.03 25.01
CA PRO A 7 34.03 63.38 25.33
C PRO A 7 34.25 61.94 25.78
N GLU A 8 33.51 61.52 26.82
CA GLU A 8 33.51 60.14 27.33
C GLU A 8 33.00 59.14 26.28
N PRO A 9 33.57 57.93 26.20
CA PRO A 9 33.08 56.89 25.30
C PRO A 9 31.69 56.41 25.75
N GLU A 10 30.70 56.48 24.84
CA GLU A 10 29.34 55.98 25.09
C GLU A 10 29.35 54.46 25.38
N PRO A 11 28.50 53.96 26.30
CA PRO A 11 28.35 52.54 26.55
C PRO A 11 27.79 51.85 25.30
N THR A 12 28.61 51.07 24.60
CA THR A 12 28.12 50.23 23.51
C THR A 12 27.12 49.21 24.09
N ALA A 13 25.84 49.33 23.70
CA ALA A 13 24.80 48.39 24.07
C ALA A 13 25.25 46.93 23.77
N PRO A 14 24.94 45.95 24.63
CA PRO A 14 25.29 44.57 24.37
C PRO A 14 24.67 44.15 23.03
N ARG A 15 25.51 43.74 22.07
CA ARG A 15 25.00 43.04 20.88
C ARG A 15 24.41 41.73 21.35
N GLU A 16 23.09 41.70 21.48
CA GLU A 16 22.32 40.49 21.72
C GLU A 16 22.68 39.50 20.61
N ARG A 17 23.58 38.55 20.91
CA ARG A 17 23.86 37.44 20.01
C ARG A 17 22.56 36.66 19.90
N ARG A 18 21.82 36.91 18.83
CA ARG A 18 20.70 36.09 18.41
C ARG A 18 21.25 34.69 18.15
N THR A 19 21.24 33.87 19.19
CA THR A 19 21.66 32.48 19.12
C THR A 19 20.61 31.77 18.29
N VAL A 20 20.93 31.54 17.02
CA VAL A 20 20.09 30.78 16.11
C VAL A 20 20.04 29.35 16.65
N ASN A 21 18.85 28.96 17.12
CA ASN A 21 18.61 27.64 17.70
C ASN A 21 18.50 26.63 16.57
N GLY A 22 19.61 25.99 16.18
CA GLY A 22 19.64 24.99 15.11
C GLY A 22 18.63 23.85 15.33
N VAL A 23 18.34 23.51 16.59
CA VAL A 23 17.34 22.50 16.94
C VAL A 23 15.90 22.97 16.65
N GLY A 24 15.60 24.25 16.89
CA GLY A 24 14.30 24.83 16.57
C GLY A 24 14.08 24.97 15.06
N LEU A 25 15.14 25.28 14.31
CA LEU A 25 15.11 25.29 12.86
C LEU A 25 14.93 23.87 12.29
N ALA A 26 15.61 22.87 12.85
CA ALA A 26 15.44 21.47 12.46
C ALA A 26 14.00 20.99 12.70
N ALA A 27 13.39 21.33 13.85
CA ALA A 27 11.99 21.01 14.13
C ALA A 27 11.02 21.68 13.15
N LEU A 28 11.28 22.95 12.79
CA LEU A 28 10.50 23.67 11.78
C LEU A 28 10.59 23.01 10.41
N VAL A 29 11.81 22.67 9.97
CA VAL A 29 12.05 22.06 8.65
C VAL A 29 11.42 20.67 8.57
N VAL A 30 11.55 19.85 9.62
CA VAL A 30 10.91 18.52 9.68
C VAL A 30 9.38 18.64 9.66
N GLY A 31 8.81 19.60 10.39
CA GLY A 31 7.36 19.85 10.38
C GLY A 31 6.85 20.27 8.99
N VAL A 32 7.57 21.16 8.31
CA VAL A 32 7.22 21.62 6.96
C VAL A 32 7.37 20.50 5.92
N LEU A 33 8.46 19.71 6.00
CA LEU A 33 8.64 18.54 5.11
C LEU A 33 7.56 17.48 5.34
N SER A 34 7.11 17.29 6.58
CA SER A 34 5.99 16.41 6.90
C SER A 34 4.66 16.93 6.32
N LEU A 35 4.45 18.25 6.34
CA LEU A 35 3.27 18.87 5.74
C LEU A 35 3.24 18.70 4.21
N ILE A 36 4.39 18.91 3.56
CA ILE A 36 4.53 18.76 2.10
C ILE A 36 4.40 17.29 1.71
N GLY A 37 4.98 16.36 2.50
CA GLY A 37 4.86 14.93 2.28
C GLY A 37 3.44 14.38 2.47
N SER A 38 2.59 15.08 3.23
CA SER A 38 1.19 14.69 3.48
C SER A 38 0.27 14.88 2.26
N VAL A 39 0.72 15.54 1.20
CA VAL A 39 -0.08 15.79 -0.01
C VAL A 39 0.02 14.61 -1.00
N ILE A 40 0.91 13.64 -0.79
CA ILE A 40 1.10 12.48 -1.69
C ILE A 40 0.54 11.19 -1.04
N PRO A 41 -0.61 10.66 -1.50
CA PRO A 41 -1.35 9.55 -0.86
C PRO A 41 -0.58 8.24 -0.67
N LEU A 42 0.47 7.97 -1.46
CA LEU A 42 1.27 6.74 -1.35
C LEU A 42 2.20 6.70 -0.12
N LEU A 43 2.44 7.84 0.55
CA LEU A 43 3.34 7.96 1.72
C LEU A 43 2.61 7.98 3.08
N ASN A 44 1.30 7.71 3.10
CA ASN A 44 0.46 7.88 4.29
C ASN A 44 0.90 7.01 5.49
N TYR A 45 1.48 5.83 5.26
CA TYR A 45 2.02 5.00 6.35
C TYR A 45 3.33 5.54 6.95
N VAL A 46 4.18 6.18 6.13
CA VAL A 46 5.46 6.76 6.57
C VAL A 46 5.24 8.13 7.23
N SER A 47 4.27 8.89 6.74
CA SER A 47 3.87 10.21 7.27
C SER A 47 3.32 10.11 8.70
N GLY A 48 2.54 9.06 9.01
CA GLY A 48 2.08 8.81 10.38
C GLY A 48 3.23 8.61 11.37
N PHE A 49 4.26 7.85 10.99
CA PHE A 49 5.45 7.65 11.83
C PHE A 49 6.26 8.94 12.00
N LEU A 50 6.42 9.71 10.92
CA LEU A 50 7.14 10.99 10.94
C LEU A 50 6.41 12.06 11.78
N ALA A 51 5.07 12.05 11.80
CA ALA A 51 4.28 12.92 12.65
C ALA A 51 4.48 12.60 14.14
N VAL A 52 4.49 11.32 14.52
CA VAL A 52 4.78 10.89 15.90
C VAL A 52 6.18 11.32 16.32
N VAL A 53 7.18 11.13 15.45
CA VAL A 53 8.56 11.57 15.69
C VAL A 53 8.62 13.10 15.84
N GLY A 54 7.93 13.85 14.98
CA GLY A 54 7.84 15.32 15.06
C GLY A 54 7.22 15.83 16.36
N ILE A 55 6.17 15.16 16.85
CA ILE A 55 5.54 15.48 18.14
C ILE A 55 6.50 15.21 19.30
N VAL A 56 7.18 14.07 19.29
CA VAL A 56 8.15 13.70 20.34
C VAL A 56 9.32 14.69 20.37
N LEU A 57 9.89 15.04 19.20
CA LEU A 57 10.95 16.05 19.12
C LEU A 57 10.47 17.44 19.53
N GLY A 58 9.22 17.81 19.22
CA GLY A 58 8.60 19.06 19.67
C GLY A 58 8.44 19.13 21.19
N ILE A 59 8.02 18.03 21.82
CA ILE A 59 7.91 17.91 23.29
C ILE A 59 9.29 18.01 23.95
N ILE A 60 10.31 17.33 23.41
CA ILE A 60 11.69 17.41 23.92
C ILE A 60 12.24 18.84 23.80
N GLY A 61 11.96 19.53 22.69
CA GLY A 61 12.32 20.92 22.49
C GLY A 61 11.67 21.89 23.48
N LEU A 62 10.53 21.51 24.06
CA LEU A 62 9.82 22.28 25.09
C LEU A 62 10.38 22.07 26.51
N ILE A 63 10.93 20.87 26.78
CA ILE A 63 11.45 20.49 28.10
C ILE A 63 12.88 21.04 28.34
N LEU A 64 13.63 21.38 27.29
CA LEU A 64 14.97 21.99 27.42
C LEU A 64 14.89 23.44 27.95
N ARG A 65 15.31 23.63 29.20
CA ARG A 65 14.94 24.75 30.09
C ARG A 65 15.69 26.09 29.88
N ASP A 66 16.46 26.28 28.81
CA ASP A 66 17.34 27.46 28.65
C ASP A 66 17.29 28.15 27.26
N ARG A 67 16.13 28.15 26.58
CA ARG A 67 15.99 28.72 25.22
C ARG A 67 14.76 29.63 25.06
N PRO A 68 14.79 30.64 24.16
CA PRO A 68 13.74 31.64 24.03
C PRO A 68 12.40 30.98 23.68
N ARG A 69 11.47 31.07 24.62
CA ARG A 69 10.20 30.33 24.66
C ARG A 69 9.26 30.63 23.48
N GLY A 70 9.41 31.77 22.81
CA GLY A 70 8.55 32.20 21.70
C GLY A 70 8.64 31.30 20.46
N MET A 71 9.83 30.82 20.09
CA MET A 71 9.99 29.91 18.94
C MET A 71 9.51 28.49 19.25
N ALA A 72 9.72 28.02 20.49
CA ALA A 72 9.25 26.71 20.92
C ALA A 72 7.71 26.66 21.00
N LEU A 73 7.07 27.74 21.45
CA LEU A 73 5.62 27.89 21.47
C LEU A 73 5.05 27.95 20.04
N GLY A 74 5.70 28.66 19.13
CA GLY A 74 5.30 28.71 17.72
C GLY A 74 5.34 27.33 17.04
N GLY A 75 6.39 26.54 17.30
CA GLY A 75 6.50 25.17 16.80
C GLY A 75 5.43 24.24 17.38
N LEU A 76 5.09 24.38 18.65
CA LEU A 76 4.05 23.58 19.29
C LEU A 76 2.65 23.91 18.76
N VAL A 77 2.32 25.21 18.62
CA VAL A 77 1.02 25.64 18.06
C VAL A 77 0.90 25.18 16.61
N LEU A 78 1.94 25.37 15.81
CA LEU A 78 1.92 24.93 14.41
C LEU A 78 1.84 23.41 14.29
N GLY A 79 2.50 22.66 15.17
CA GLY A 79 2.43 21.20 15.24
C GLY A 79 1.04 20.69 15.63
N VAL A 80 0.39 21.32 16.60
CA VAL A 80 -0.99 20.98 16.98
C VAL A 80 -1.97 21.28 15.84
N VAL A 81 -1.82 22.43 15.18
CA VAL A 81 -2.65 22.78 14.01
C VAL A 81 -2.44 21.79 12.87
N ALA A 82 -1.19 21.42 12.58
CA ALA A 82 -0.85 20.40 11.58
C ALA A 82 -1.44 19.02 11.93
N LEU A 83 -1.41 18.61 13.20
CA LEU A 83 -2.01 17.37 13.67
C LEU A 83 -3.52 17.35 13.42
N ILE A 84 -4.21 18.44 13.80
CA ILE A 84 -5.66 18.57 13.61
C ILE A 84 -6.00 18.50 12.12
N LEU A 85 -5.27 19.25 11.27
CA LEU A 85 -5.43 19.20 9.82
C LEU A 85 -5.19 17.79 9.25
N SER A 86 -4.15 17.09 9.72
CA SER A 86 -3.85 15.72 9.30
C SER A 86 -4.96 14.75 9.66
N ILE A 87 -5.52 14.83 10.88
CA ILE A 87 -6.65 14.00 11.31
C ILE A 87 -7.90 14.29 10.48
N VAL A 88 -8.20 15.58 10.24
CA VAL A 88 -9.35 15.98 9.43
C VAL A 88 -9.22 15.46 7.99
N LEU A 89 -8.06 15.63 7.36
CA LEU A 89 -7.82 15.10 6.02
C LEU A 89 -7.90 13.57 6.00
N ALA A 90 -7.33 12.88 7.00
CA ALA A 90 -7.43 11.43 7.10
C ALA A 90 -8.88 10.94 7.18
N ILE A 91 -9.73 11.61 7.97
CA ILE A 91 -11.16 11.29 8.06
C ILE A 91 -11.87 11.59 6.73
N VAL A 92 -11.61 12.75 6.12
CA VAL A 92 -12.24 13.13 4.84
C VAL A 92 -11.84 12.18 3.70
N TYR A 93 -10.58 11.74 3.65
CA TYR A 93 -10.13 10.77 2.64
C TYR A 93 -10.65 9.35 2.91
N THR A 94 -10.67 8.90 4.17
CA THR A 94 -11.21 7.57 4.51
C THR A 94 -12.71 7.50 4.29
N VAL A 95 -13.47 8.51 4.75
CA VAL A 95 -14.91 8.58 4.53
C VAL A 95 -15.22 8.87 3.07
N GLY A 96 -14.48 9.76 2.40
CA GLY A 96 -14.69 10.08 0.98
C GLY A 96 -14.44 8.90 0.05
N ILE A 97 -13.40 8.10 0.30
CA ILE A 97 -13.15 6.87 -0.47
C ILE A 97 -14.19 5.79 -0.10
N ALA A 98 -14.57 5.66 1.18
CA ALA A 98 -15.61 4.73 1.60
C ALA A 98 -16.99 5.07 1.03
N THR A 99 -17.33 6.36 0.86
CA THR A 99 -18.58 6.78 0.22
C THR A 99 -18.55 6.56 -1.29
N VAL A 100 -17.42 6.80 -1.96
CA VAL A 100 -17.32 6.56 -3.41
C VAL A 100 -17.36 5.05 -3.73
N ILE A 101 -16.74 4.21 -2.90
CA ILE A 101 -16.84 2.75 -3.02
C ILE A 101 -18.24 2.28 -2.60
N GLY A 102 -18.82 2.86 -1.55
CA GLY A 102 -20.17 2.54 -1.07
C GLY A 102 -21.25 2.85 -2.10
N ASP A 103 -21.20 4.03 -2.72
CA ASP A 103 -22.12 4.45 -3.76
C ASP A 103 -21.94 3.59 -5.03
N ALA A 104 -20.71 3.22 -5.40
CA ALA A 104 -20.45 2.32 -6.53
C ALA A 104 -20.96 0.88 -6.27
N VAL A 105 -20.86 0.40 -5.03
CA VAL A 105 -21.37 -0.93 -4.63
C VAL A 105 -22.90 -0.91 -4.51
N GLU A 106 -23.50 0.20 -4.07
CA GLU A 106 -24.96 0.34 -3.96
C GLU A 106 -25.63 0.58 -5.33
N ASP A 107 -24.99 1.29 -6.27
CA ASP A 107 -25.44 1.40 -7.68
C ASP A 107 -25.36 0.03 -8.40
N ALA A 108 -24.33 -0.77 -8.10
CA ALA A 108 -24.20 -2.13 -8.62
C ALA A 108 -25.29 -3.07 -8.05
N ARG A 109 -25.64 -2.92 -6.76
CA ARG A 109 -26.73 -3.68 -6.12
C ARG A 109 -28.12 -3.23 -6.59
N SER A 110 -28.31 -1.93 -6.79
CA SER A 110 -29.59 -1.36 -7.24
C SER A 110 -29.87 -1.62 -8.72
N SER A 111 -28.83 -1.81 -9.54
CA SER A 111 -28.95 -2.27 -10.93
C SER A 111 -29.12 -3.79 -11.07
N THR A 112 -28.91 -4.55 -9.99
CA THR A 112 -29.20 -5.99 -9.95
C THR A 112 -30.66 -6.21 -9.55
N SER A 113 -31.57 -5.96 -10.48
CA SER A 113 -32.88 -6.60 -10.42
C SER A 113 -32.68 -8.13 -10.55
N PRO A 114 -33.40 -9.00 -9.82
CA PRO A 114 -33.22 -10.44 -9.91
C PRO A 114 -33.49 -10.89 -11.35
N VAL A 115 -32.44 -11.27 -12.07
CA VAL A 115 -32.57 -11.91 -13.39
C VAL A 115 -33.27 -13.25 -13.15
N PRO A 116 -34.45 -13.51 -13.76
CA PRO A 116 -35.05 -14.83 -13.72
C PRO A 116 -34.07 -15.86 -14.27
N LEU A 117 -33.78 -16.89 -13.48
CA LEU A 117 -32.90 -18.01 -13.83
C LEU A 117 -33.27 -18.60 -15.20
N PRO A 118 -32.33 -18.67 -16.18
CA PRO A 118 -32.51 -19.54 -17.33
C PRO A 118 -32.41 -20.99 -16.88
N GLU A 119 -33.40 -21.81 -17.24
CA GLU A 119 -33.34 -23.28 -17.13
C GLU A 119 -32.10 -23.83 -17.86
N PRO A 120 -31.49 -24.93 -17.37
CA PRO A 120 -30.17 -25.38 -17.77
C PRO A 120 -30.19 -25.87 -19.23
N GLN A 121 -29.51 -25.14 -20.12
CA GLN A 121 -29.20 -25.61 -21.46
C GLN A 121 -27.68 -25.85 -21.56
N GLY A 122 -27.37 -27.08 -21.96
CA GLY A 122 -26.08 -27.70 -22.25
C GLY A 122 -24.83 -26.83 -22.32
N THR A 123 -23.79 -27.32 -21.64
CA THR A 123 -22.39 -27.07 -21.91
C THR A 123 -22.07 -27.19 -23.41
N GLY A 124 -21.84 -26.04 -24.04
CA GLY A 124 -21.06 -25.89 -25.27
C GLY A 124 -19.95 -24.87 -25.02
N PRO A 125 -18.72 -25.05 -25.54
CA PRO A 125 -17.62 -24.10 -25.35
C PRO A 125 -18.00 -22.73 -25.89
N GLN A 126 -17.79 -21.67 -25.11
CA GLN A 126 -17.87 -20.30 -25.62
C GLN A 126 -16.53 -19.97 -26.29
N ASP A 127 -16.44 -20.27 -27.59
CA ASP A 127 -15.38 -19.80 -28.47
C ASP A 127 -15.54 -18.27 -28.70
N GLY A 128 -14.95 -17.46 -27.82
CA GLY A 128 -14.38 -16.19 -28.26
C GLY A 128 -13.24 -16.49 -29.25
N PRO A 129 -12.87 -15.58 -30.17
CA PRO A 129 -11.74 -15.84 -31.06
C PRO A 129 -10.48 -15.97 -30.21
N THR A 130 -10.04 -17.21 -29.95
CA THR A 130 -8.70 -17.50 -29.46
C THR A 130 -7.76 -16.94 -30.50
N THR A 131 -7.14 -15.82 -30.19
CA THR A 131 -6.12 -15.27 -31.06
C THR A 131 -4.93 -16.21 -30.95
N ALA A 132 -4.30 -16.56 -32.07
CA ALA A 132 -3.07 -17.36 -32.04
C ALA A 132 -2.07 -16.63 -31.13
N GLY A 133 -1.76 -17.21 -29.97
CA GLY A 133 -1.03 -16.54 -28.89
C GLY A 133 -1.61 -16.71 -27.48
N ASP A 134 -2.89 -17.05 -27.33
CA ASP A 134 -3.53 -17.09 -26.01
C ASP A 134 -3.23 -18.42 -25.28
N VAL A 135 -2.66 -18.34 -24.07
CA VAL A 135 -2.26 -19.50 -23.27
C VAL A 135 -3.11 -19.62 -22.00
N ALA A 136 -3.73 -20.79 -21.79
CA ALA A 136 -4.48 -21.08 -20.57
C ALA A 136 -3.53 -21.50 -19.43
N VAL A 137 -3.61 -20.77 -18.32
CA VAL A 137 -2.84 -21.00 -17.09
C VAL A 137 -3.78 -21.41 -15.97
N ALA A 138 -3.51 -22.57 -15.37
CA ALA A 138 -4.25 -23.08 -14.22
C ALA A 138 -3.47 -22.82 -12.93
N TYR A 139 -4.12 -22.16 -11.98
CA TYR A 139 -3.69 -21.99 -10.61
C TYR A 139 -4.38 -23.03 -9.73
N GLU A 140 -3.58 -23.79 -8.97
CA GLU A 140 -4.09 -24.78 -8.03
C GLU A 140 -3.48 -24.56 -6.64
N LEU A 141 -4.34 -24.53 -5.63
CA LEU A 141 -3.95 -24.63 -4.23
C LEU A 141 -4.49 -25.94 -3.67
N SER A 142 -3.64 -26.71 -3.02
CA SER A 142 -3.97 -27.94 -2.31
C SER A 142 -3.32 -27.97 -0.93
N GLY A 143 -3.69 -28.90 -0.07
CA GLY A 143 -3.13 -29.00 1.29
C GLY A 143 -4.09 -29.57 2.31
N THR A 144 -3.67 -29.57 3.58
CA THR A 144 -4.45 -30.14 4.71
C THR A 144 -5.20 -29.10 5.54
N VAL A 145 -4.96 -27.80 5.32
CA VAL A 145 -5.71 -26.74 6.01
C VAL A 145 -7.19 -26.75 5.61
N ALA A 146 -8.09 -26.44 6.53
CA ALA A 146 -9.53 -26.49 6.27
C ALA A 146 -9.98 -25.48 5.20
N THR A 147 -9.39 -24.28 5.24
CA THR A 147 -9.64 -23.23 4.24
C THR A 147 -8.35 -22.48 3.93
N VAL A 148 -8.32 -21.89 2.74
CA VAL A 148 -7.21 -21.06 2.25
C VAL A 148 -7.72 -19.67 1.87
N SER A 149 -6.92 -18.65 2.14
CA SER A 149 -7.01 -17.35 1.46
C SER A 149 -6.12 -17.41 0.23
N ALA A 150 -6.74 -17.29 -0.94
CA ALA A 150 -6.08 -17.36 -2.23
C ALA A 150 -5.97 -15.96 -2.84
N ALA A 151 -4.80 -15.62 -3.36
CA ALA A 151 -4.56 -14.42 -4.15
C ALA A 151 -3.83 -14.81 -5.44
N TRP A 152 -4.30 -14.36 -6.59
CA TRP A 152 -3.69 -14.72 -7.88
C TRP A 152 -3.68 -13.54 -8.85
N THR A 153 -2.74 -13.57 -9.78
CA THR A 153 -2.71 -12.64 -10.91
C THR A 153 -3.89 -12.93 -11.84
N SER A 154 -4.77 -11.96 -12.07
CA SER A 154 -5.91 -12.04 -13.00
C SER A 154 -5.65 -11.18 -14.24
N LEU A 155 -6.39 -11.44 -15.32
CA LEU A 155 -6.34 -10.64 -16.53
C LEU A 155 -7.72 -10.11 -16.89
N VAL A 156 -7.82 -8.80 -17.06
CA VAL A 156 -9.03 -8.12 -17.56
C VAL A 156 -8.67 -7.46 -18.89
N GLY A 157 -8.85 -8.19 -19.98
CA GLY A 157 -8.27 -7.83 -21.27
C GLY A 157 -6.75 -8.04 -21.25
N GLU A 158 -5.98 -7.00 -21.60
CA GLU A 158 -4.50 -7.03 -21.61
C GLU A 158 -3.86 -6.48 -20.32
N VAL A 159 -4.67 -6.15 -19.31
CA VAL A 159 -4.17 -5.57 -18.06
C VAL A 159 -4.09 -6.64 -16.98
N LEU A 160 -2.90 -6.80 -16.39
CA LEU A 160 -2.73 -7.58 -15.17
C LEU A 160 -3.42 -6.92 -13.97
N GLY A 161 -4.30 -7.68 -13.35
CA GLY A 161 -4.89 -7.41 -12.06
C GLY A 161 -4.45 -8.43 -11.01
N THR A 162 -5.01 -8.27 -9.82
CA THR A 162 -4.92 -9.27 -8.76
C THR A 162 -6.32 -9.50 -8.23
N GLU A 163 -6.70 -10.76 -8.13
CA GLU A 163 -7.95 -11.18 -7.50
C GLU A 163 -7.66 -11.99 -6.24
N GLU A 164 -8.57 -11.90 -5.29
CA GLU A 164 -8.45 -12.57 -4.01
C GLU A 164 -9.77 -13.25 -3.64
N ALA A 165 -9.66 -14.41 -2.99
CA ALA A 165 -10.79 -15.13 -2.43
C ALA A 165 -10.43 -15.65 -1.04
N GLU A 166 -11.28 -15.34 -0.06
CA GLU A 166 -11.08 -15.76 1.33
C GLU A 166 -11.86 -17.02 1.66
N ALA A 167 -11.38 -17.75 2.67
CA ALA A 167 -12.02 -18.92 3.25
C ALA A 167 -12.46 -19.98 2.22
N GLN A 168 -11.65 -20.18 1.17
CA GLN A 168 -11.95 -21.15 0.12
C GLN A 168 -11.62 -22.58 0.57
N PRO A 169 -12.45 -23.57 0.22
CA PRO A 169 -12.12 -24.97 0.47
C PRO A 169 -10.96 -25.41 -0.43
N LEU A 170 -10.19 -26.39 0.04
CA LEU A 170 -9.18 -27.07 -0.77
C LEU A 170 -9.74 -28.38 -1.34
N PRO A 171 -9.34 -28.79 -2.57
CA PRO A 171 -8.47 -28.05 -3.48
C PRO A 171 -9.19 -26.87 -4.14
N PHE A 172 -8.48 -25.75 -4.28
CA PHE A 172 -8.95 -24.56 -4.98
C PHE A 172 -8.27 -24.50 -6.35
N THR A 173 -9.05 -24.26 -7.41
CA THR A 173 -8.52 -24.18 -8.78
C THR A 173 -9.12 -22.98 -9.50
N ARG A 174 -8.28 -22.26 -10.24
CA ARG A 174 -8.67 -21.15 -11.13
C ARG A 174 -7.93 -21.25 -12.45
N GLU A 175 -8.60 -20.87 -13.52
CA GLU A 175 -8.01 -20.80 -14.85
C GLU A 175 -8.05 -19.35 -15.32
N VAL A 176 -6.94 -18.89 -15.87
CA VAL A 176 -6.77 -17.55 -16.44
C VAL A 176 -6.13 -17.68 -17.80
N VAL A 177 -6.57 -16.86 -18.76
CA VAL A 177 -6.00 -16.83 -20.11
C VAL A 177 -4.99 -15.69 -20.20
N LEU A 178 -3.75 -16.03 -20.52
CA LEU A 178 -2.68 -15.09 -20.82
C LEU A 178 -2.73 -14.74 -22.32
N PRO A 179 -2.93 -13.48 -22.73
CA PRO A 179 -2.96 -13.11 -24.13
C PRO A 179 -1.56 -13.14 -24.73
N GLY A 180 -1.49 -13.52 -26.01
CA GLY A 180 -0.21 -13.61 -26.73
C GLY A 180 0.51 -12.28 -26.92
N GLY A 181 -0.20 -11.15 -26.83
CA GLY A 181 0.34 -9.80 -27.05
C GLY A 181 1.09 -9.18 -25.86
N GLY A 182 1.09 -9.82 -24.69
CA GLY A 182 1.70 -9.28 -23.46
C GLY A 182 3.24 -9.36 -23.41
N SER A 183 3.87 -8.65 -22.49
CA SER A 183 5.34 -8.70 -22.32
C SER A 183 5.82 -10.01 -21.69
N ASP A 184 6.96 -10.55 -22.16
CA ASP A 184 7.57 -11.79 -21.65
C ASP A 184 8.00 -11.72 -20.18
N ASP A 185 8.37 -10.51 -19.71
CA ASP A 185 8.79 -10.24 -18.32
C ASP A 185 7.63 -10.21 -17.32
N GLU A 186 6.39 -10.31 -17.79
CA GLU A 186 5.20 -10.28 -16.97
C GLU A 186 5.14 -11.47 -16.02
N ARG A 187 4.76 -11.26 -14.75
CA ARG A 187 4.82 -12.30 -13.71
C ARG A 187 3.44 -12.71 -13.25
N LEU A 188 3.17 -14.00 -13.37
CA LEU A 188 1.98 -14.65 -12.86
C LEU A 188 2.28 -15.19 -11.47
N ILE A 189 1.49 -14.75 -10.49
CA ILE A 189 1.71 -15.05 -9.08
C ILE A 189 0.47 -15.78 -8.55
N LEU A 190 0.70 -16.83 -7.78
CA LEU A 190 -0.31 -17.51 -6.98
C LEU A 190 0.16 -17.60 -5.54
N VAL A 191 -0.66 -17.13 -4.61
CA VAL A 191 -0.39 -17.20 -3.18
C VAL A 191 -1.56 -17.89 -2.49
N GLY A 192 -1.25 -18.89 -1.66
CA GLY A 192 -2.20 -19.52 -0.75
C GLY A 192 -1.73 -19.33 0.69
N THR A 193 -2.61 -18.82 1.55
CA THR A 193 -2.36 -18.68 2.99
C THR A 193 -3.39 -19.47 3.77
N GLY A 194 -2.93 -20.45 4.54
CA GLY A 194 -3.75 -21.27 5.41
C GLY A 194 -4.22 -20.54 6.67
N GLY A 195 -5.19 -21.12 7.36
CA GLY A 195 -5.69 -20.62 8.64
C GLY A 195 -4.66 -20.70 9.78
N PRO A 196 -5.01 -20.23 10.99
CA PRO A 196 -4.10 -20.23 12.15
C PRO A 196 -3.73 -21.62 12.66
N GLU A 197 -4.47 -22.65 12.23
CA GLU A 197 -4.19 -24.04 12.57
C GLU A 197 -2.97 -24.56 11.81
N ALA A 198 -2.24 -25.49 12.41
CA ALA A 198 -1.12 -26.13 11.74
C ALA A 198 -1.64 -27.04 10.62
N GLY A 199 -1.15 -26.81 9.42
CA GLY A 199 -1.39 -27.67 8.26
C GLY A 199 -0.36 -27.36 7.18
N ASP A 200 -0.59 -27.86 5.98
CA ASP A 200 0.19 -27.52 4.79
C ASP A 200 -0.66 -26.87 3.72
N VAL A 201 -0.01 -26.03 2.92
CA VAL A 201 -0.54 -25.42 1.71
C VAL A 201 0.51 -25.62 0.63
N THR A 202 0.07 -26.15 -0.51
CA THR A 202 0.86 -26.33 -1.73
C THR A 202 0.25 -25.48 -2.83
N CYS A 203 1.05 -24.63 -3.46
CA CYS A 203 0.67 -23.94 -4.67
C CYS A 203 1.25 -24.65 -5.89
N ARG A 204 0.49 -24.64 -6.99
CA ARG A 204 0.93 -25.08 -8.32
C ARG A 204 0.44 -24.11 -9.37
N ILE A 205 1.29 -23.83 -10.34
CA ILE A 205 0.91 -23.15 -11.59
C ILE A 205 1.14 -24.15 -12.72
N LEU A 206 0.12 -24.37 -13.55
CA LEU A 206 0.13 -25.35 -14.62
C LEU A 206 -0.25 -24.70 -15.96
N VAL A 207 0.28 -25.25 -17.05
CA VAL A 207 -0.11 -24.92 -18.43
C VAL A 207 -0.38 -26.23 -19.16
N GLY A 208 -1.55 -26.37 -19.78
CA GLY A 208 -1.95 -27.60 -20.48
C GLY A 208 -1.93 -28.86 -19.59
N GLY A 209 -2.10 -28.69 -18.28
CA GLY A 209 -2.01 -29.78 -17.28
C GLY A 209 -0.59 -30.16 -16.85
N VAL A 210 0.44 -29.50 -17.37
CA VAL A 210 1.84 -29.67 -16.94
C VAL A 210 2.16 -28.68 -15.83
N VAL A 211 2.70 -29.16 -14.71
CA VAL A 211 3.13 -28.31 -13.59
C VAL A 211 4.41 -27.56 -13.97
N LEU A 212 4.31 -26.24 -14.07
CA LEU A 212 5.46 -25.34 -14.30
C LEU A 212 6.23 -25.09 -13.01
N THR A 213 5.51 -24.86 -11.91
CA THR A 213 6.10 -24.60 -10.60
C THR A 213 5.20 -25.14 -9.49
N GLU A 214 5.83 -25.61 -8.43
CA GLU A 214 5.18 -26.15 -7.23
C GLU A 214 5.97 -25.72 -6.00
N GLN A 215 5.29 -25.21 -4.99
CA GLN A 215 5.88 -24.90 -3.69
C GLN A 215 4.94 -25.29 -2.56
N THR A 216 5.50 -25.86 -1.50
CA THR A 216 4.75 -26.28 -0.31
C THR A 216 5.28 -25.56 0.92
N ALA A 217 4.36 -25.09 1.76
CA ALA A 217 4.64 -24.56 3.07
C ALA A 217 3.85 -25.34 4.13
N SER A 218 4.40 -25.46 5.33
CA SER A 218 3.75 -26.15 6.45
C SER A 218 3.91 -25.37 7.75
N GLY A 219 2.93 -25.50 8.64
CA GLY A 219 2.89 -24.85 9.94
C GLY A 219 1.61 -24.05 10.16
N PRO A 220 1.48 -23.37 11.32
CA PRO A 220 0.41 -22.42 11.57
C PRO A 220 0.46 -21.28 10.55
N ALA A 221 -0.68 -20.95 9.93
CA ALA A 221 -0.75 -19.95 8.86
C ALA A 221 0.25 -20.20 7.72
N ALA A 222 0.41 -21.48 7.34
CA ALA A 222 1.27 -21.89 6.24
C ALA A 222 0.99 -21.07 4.97
N ARG A 223 2.03 -20.50 4.37
CA ARG A 223 1.93 -19.65 3.19
C ARG A 223 2.82 -20.15 2.07
N ALA A 224 2.21 -20.61 0.99
CA ALA A 224 2.91 -20.99 -0.23
C ALA A 224 2.72 -19.91 -1.30
N ALA A 225 3.78 -19.62 -2.05
CA ALA A 225 3.76 -18.67 -3.14
C ALA A 225 4.50 -19.25 -4.35
N CYS A 226 3.82 -19.22 -5.50
CA CYS A 226 4.33 -19.68 -6.77
C CYS A 226 4.39 -18.49 -7.70
N VAL A 227 5.46 -18.40 -8.48
CA VAL A 227 5.64 -17.34 -9.47
C VAL A 227 6.24 -17.93 -10.73
N VAL A 228 5.68 -17.57 -11.88
CA VAL A 228 6.21 -17.86 -13.22
C VAL A 228 6.21 -16.59 -14.06
N THR A 229 7.01 -16.54 -15.10
CA THR A 229 6.94 -15.48 -16.12
C THR A 229 6.02 -15.85 -17.27
N ALA A 230 5.55 -14.85 -18.02
CA ALA A 230 4.82 -15.04 -19.26
C ALA A 230 5.66 -15.81 -20.30
N ASP A 231 6.97 -15.58 -20.35
CA ASP A 231 7.91 -16.38 -21.17
C ASP A 231 7.84 -17.87 -20.83
N GLU A 232 7.94 -18.23 -19.54
CA GLU A 232 7.88 -19.62 -19.08
C GLU A 232 6.54 -20.28 -19.43
N VAL A 233 5.45 -19.53 -19.30
CA VAL A 233 4.09 -19.97 -19.65
C VAL A 233 3.96 -20.27 -21.14
N ARG A 234 4.42 -19.36 -22.02
CA ARG A 234 4.34 -19.53 -23.47
C ARG A 234 5.28 -20.61 -23.99
N ALA A 235 6.50 -20.67 -23.45
CA ALA A 235 7.45 -21.73 -23.75
C ALA A 235 6.90 -23.13 -23.43
N ALA A 236 6.13 -23.26 -22.34
CA ALA A 236 5.46 -24.51 -22.00
C ALA A 236 4.22 -24.83 -22.86
N ALA A 237 3.57 -23.82 -23.44
CA ALA A 237 2.48 -23.99 -24.39
C ALA A 237 2.96 -24.43 -25.79
N GLY A 238 4.27 -24.29 -26.08
CA GLY A 238 4.87 -24.68 -27.35
C GLY A 238 4.84 -23.59 -28.42
N GLU A 239 4.77 -22.33 -28.00
CA GLU A 239 4.89 -21.14 -28.86
C GLU A 239 6.34 -20.65 -29.02
#